data_AF-X1M1P8-F1
#
_entry.id   AF-X1M1P8-F1
#
_cell.length_a   1.000
_cell.length_b   1.000
_cell.length_c   1.000
_cell.angle_alpha   90.00
_cell.angle_beta   90.00
_cell.angle_gamma   90.00
#
_symmetry.space_group_name_H-M   'P 1'
#
loop_
_entity.id
_entity.type
_entity.pdbx_description
1 polymer ?
#
loop_
_entity_poly.entity_id
_entity_poly.type
_entity_poly.pdbx_seq_one_letter_code
_entity_poly.pdbx_strand_id
1 'polypeptide(L)' 'MRIWLITIGEPLPSDNNNDRLYRTGILAKLLIQRGHEVVWWTSTFDHVRKIQ' A
#
# COMPACT_ATOMS: atom_id res chain seq x y z
N MET A 1 14.25 -10.01 3.98
CA MET A 1 14.16 -10.28 2.53
C MET A 1 13.55 -9.06 1.86
N ARG A 2 13.77 -8.88 0.55
CA ARG A 2 13.12 -7.82 -0.24
C ARG A 2 11.87 -8.38 -0.91
N ILE A 3 10.72 -7.79 -0.63
CA ILE A 3 9.40 -8.27 -1.07
C ILE A 3 8.70 -7.16 -1.84
N TRP A 4 8.17 -7.49 -3.02
CA TRP A 4 7.42 -6.56 -3.85
C TRP A 4 5.92 -6.88 -3.79
N LEU A 5 5.11 -5.87 -3.48
CA LEU A 5 3.65 -5.94 -3.53
C LEU A 5 3.18 -5.15 -4.74
N ILE A 6 2.22 -5.70 -5.50
CA ILE A 6 1.69 -5.08 -6.71
C ILE A 6 0.17 -5.15 -6.62
N THR A 7 -0.46 -4.01 -6.31
CA THR A 7 -1.92 -3.90 -6.24
C THR A 7 -2.35 -2.49 -6.61
N ILE A 8 -3.59 -2.33 -7.08
CA ILE A 8 -4.20 -1.05 -7.40
C ILE A 8 -5.54 -0.91 -6.67
N GLY A 9 -5.99 0.32 -6.47
CA GLY A 9 -7.31 0.62 -5.90
C GLY A 9 -7.46 0.34 -4.40
N GLU A 10 -6.35 0.22 -3.67
CA GLU A 10 -6.34 0.22 -2.21
C GLU A 10 -5.75 1.55 -1.71
N PRO A 11 -6.21 2.06 -0.54
CA PRO A 11 -5.57 3.21 0.11
C PRO A 11 -4.10 2.91 0.41
N LEU A 12 -3.22 3.87 0.12
CA LEU A 12 -1.79 3.75 0.34
C LEU A 12 -1.38 4.37 1.67
N PRO A 13 -0.33 3.85 2.34
CA PRO A 13 0.20 4.45 3.56
C PRO A 13 0.72 5.88 3.36
N SER A 14 1.06 6.24 2.11
CA SER A 14 1.53 7.57 1.71
C SER A 14 0.41 8.57 1.46
N ASP A 15 -0.85 8.12 1.39
CA ASP A 15 -1.98 9.01 1.16
C ASP A 15 -2.26 9.81 2.44
N ASN A 16 -2.21 11.15 2.37
CA ASN A 16 -2.38 12.07 3.51
C ASN A 16 -3.82 12.11 4.08
N ASN A 17 -4.63 11.09 3.82
CA ASN A 17 -6.05 11.06 4.17
C ASN A 17 -6.35 10.22 5.41
N ASN A 18 -5.33 9.61 6.03
CA ASN A 18 -5.49 8.70 7.18
C ASN A 18 -6.52 7.58 6.92
N ASP A 19 -6.65 7.19 5.66
CA ASP A 19 -7.59 6.17 5.21
C ASP A 19 -7.21 4.81 5.81
N ARG A 20 -8.22 4.02 6.20
CA ARG A 20 -7.98 2.67 6.72
C ARG A 20 -7.33 1.82 5.63
N LEU A 21 -6.11 1.34 5.89
CA LEU A 21 -5.44 0.38 5.01
C LEU A 21 -6.25 -0.92 4.86
N TYR A 22 -6.32 -1.39 3.63
CA TYR A 22 -6.93 -2.66 3.27
C TYR A 22 -5.92 -3.81 3.35
N ARG A 23 -6.21 -4.95 2.72
CA ARG A 23 -5.46 -6.20 2.88
C ARG A 23 -3.98 -6.04 2.55
N THR A 24 -3.66 -5.30 1.49
CA THR A 24 -2.27 -5.14 1.05
C THR A 24 -1.49 -4.25 2.00
N GLY A 25 -2.12 -3.20 2.55
CA GLY A 25 -1.49 -2.39 3.59
C GLY A 25 -1.32 -3.12 4.93
N ILE A 26 -2.27 -3.98 5.31
CA ILE A 26 -2.13 -4.85 6.48
C ILE A 26 -0.97 -5.84 6.28
N LEU A 27 -0.88 -6.45 5.09
CA LEU A 27 0.21 -7.36 4.74
C LEU A 27 1.56 -6.64 4.75
N ALA A 28 1.67 -5.46 4.13
CA ALA A 28 2.89 -4.65 4.12
C ALA A 28 3.36 -4.36 5.55
N LYS A 29 2.45 -3.92 6.43
CA LYS A 29 2.75 -3.66 7.85
C LYS A 29 3.27 -4.91 8.55
N LEU A 30 2.64 -6.07 8.34
CA LEU A 30 3.04 -7.33 8.94
C LEU A 30 4.43 -7.80 8.48
N LEU A 31 4.75 -7.61 7.20
CA LEU A 31 6.05 -7.95 6.62
C LEU A 31 7.17 -7.03 7.17
N ILE A 32 6.89 -5.73 7.27
CA ILE A 32 7.82 -4.75 7.87
C ILE A 32 8.08 -5.10 9.35
N GLN A 33 7.02 -5.41 10.11
CA GLN A 33 7.15 -5.83 11.51
C GLN A 33 8.01 -7.09 11.70
N ARG A 34 8.13 -7.94 10.68
CA ARG A 34 9.01 -9.12 10.67
C ARG A 34 10.42 -8.84 10.16
N GLY A 35 10.78 -7.58 9.92
CA GLY A 35 12.12 -7.17 9.48
C GLY A 35 12.37 -7.39 7.98
N HIS A 36 11.32 -7.35 7.15
CA HIS A 36 11.46 -7.41 5.70
C HIS A 36 11.48 -6.00 5.09
N GLU A 37 12.21 -5.84 3.98
CA GLU A 37 12.14 -4.66 3.12
C GLU A 37 10.95 -4.87 2.17
N VAL A 38 10.03 -3.91 2.14
CA VAL A 38 8.80 -4.00 1.33
C VAL A 38 8.76 -2.83 0.36
N VAL A 39 8.62 -3.13 -0.93
CA VAL A 39 8.33 -2.15 -1.98
C VAL A 39 6.91 -2.41 -2.47
N TRP A 40 6.07 -1.38 -2.50
CA TRP A 40 4.69 -1.49 -3.00
C TRP A 40 4.55 -0.68 -4.29
N TRP A 41 4.37 -1.37 -5.41
CA TRP A 41 4.05 -0.79 -6.70
C TRP A 41 2.54 -0.66 -6.88
N THR A 42 2.09 0.51 -7.32
CA THR A 42 0.68 0.86 -7.53
C THR A 42 0.58 1.93 -8.62
N SER A 43 -0.65 2.19 -9.09
CA SER A 43 -0.95 3.33 -9.94
C SER A 43 -0.94 4.63 -9.12
N THR A 44 -0.59 5.74 -9.75
CA THR A 44 -0.80 7.09 -9.19
C THR A 44 -2.28 7.48 -9.15
N PHE A 45 -3.16 6.74 -9.82
CA PHE A 45 -4.59 7.01 -9.85
C PHE A 45 -5.31 6.57 -8.57
N ASP A 46 -5.97 7.51 -7.90
CA ASP A 46 -6.92 7.26 -6.82
C ASP A 46 -8.24 6.74 -7.40
N HIS A 47 -8.51 5.44 -7.22
CA HIS A 47 -9.70 4.79 -7.74
C HIS A 47 -11.01 5.18 -7.02
N VAL A 48 -10.93 5.74 -5.82
CA VAL A 48 -12.08 6.20 -5.03
C VAL A 48 -12.47 7.60 -5.46
N ARG A 49 -11.49 8.52 -5.50
CA ARG A 49 -11.69 9.94 -5.81
C ARG A 49 -11.67 10.21 -7.33
N LYS A 50 -11.23 9.24 -8.12
CA LYS A 50 -11.10 9.31 -9.59
C LYS A 50 -10.16 10.41 -10.08
N ILE A 51 -9.02 10.57 -9.40
CA ILE A 51 -7.98 11.58 -9.70
C ILE A 51 -6.61 10.93 -9.78
N GLN A 52 -5.63 11.61 -10.41
CA GLN A 52 -4.21 11.23 -10.43
C GLN A 52 -3.40 12.17 -9.54
#